data_AF-A0A1S3RJB4-F1
#
_entry.id   AF-A0A1S3RJB4-F1
#
_cell.length_a   1.000
_cell.length_b   1.000
_cell.length_c   1.000
_cell.angle_alpha   90.00
_cell.angle_beta   90.00
_cell.angle_gamma   90.00
#
_symmetry.space_group_name_H-M   'P 1'
#
loop_
_entity.id
_entity.type
_entity.pdbx_description
1 polymer ?
#
loop_
_entity_poly.entity_id
_entity_poly.type
_entity_poly.pdbx_seq_one_letter_code
_entity_poly.pdbx_strand_id
1 'polypeptide(L)'
;MNHSCTNASEEPVWSTNGKTDSAKHAADFPSHCETVHENVPQLVVTCDSSRIELEAMRISGLSIGSHPDEESICSDSGFGGSPASLLLRKLSNASSSVLSPASSFEENEDDRSCLDEVPRSVTWKKPRSTGTSSPLSVPPKKPQPWVQVVGHAGSFHAGDYGMLLKRYTEGEQKCLQRLMEDSLRPFVPGYHGVVQRAEQDYNMMDDLLTHFNSPAIMDCKMGTRTYLEEELVKARERPQPRQDMYEKMVDVDPEAPTAEERALQAVLKTRYMQWRETLSSTTTLGFRIEGLKKADGVCNTNFKRTKSREEVMQALQDFVGCSALILKGYLRRMKDLRLVLETSIFFRTHEVVGSSLLFVHDSTGKTGVWMIDFGRTVPLPPPLTLDHRTPWIEGNREDGYLWGLDNLIDILTDMLHLT
;
A
#
# COMPACT_ATOMS: atom_id res chain seq x y z
N MET A 1 -5.06 -20.72 -59.70
CA MET A 1 -6.04 -20.19 -60.66
C MET A 1 -6.60 -18.92 -60.03
N ASN A 2 -5.86 -17.80 -60.12
CA ASN A 2 -5.88 -16.80 -61.20
C ASN A 2 -6.94 -15.73 -60.90
N HIS A 3 -6.57 -14.65 -60.18
CA HIS A 3 -6.26 -13.30 -60.72
C HIS A 3 -7.44 -12.34 -60.37
N SER A 4 -7.29 -11.05 -60.07
CA SER A 4 -6.09 -10.18 -59.94
C SER A 4 -6.45 -8.87 -59.20
N CYS A 5 -5.46 -8.16 -58.65
CA CYS A 5 -5.59 -6.87 -57.94
C CYS A 5 -5.69 -5.65 -58.88
N THR A 6 -6.05 -4.48 -58.31
CA THR A 6 -5.52 -3.16 -58.71
C THR A 6 -5.38 -2.21 -57.50
N ASN A 7 -4.28 -1.46 -57.43
CA ASN A 7 -3.95 -0.45 -56.41
C ASN A 7 -4.08 0.99 -56.96
N ALA A 8 -4.36 1.95 -56.08
CA ALA A 8 -3.95 3.38 -56.08
C ALA A 8 -4.29 3.96 -54.68
N SER A 9 -3.55 4.79 -53.93
CA SER A 9 -2.19 5.38 -53.98
C SER A 9 -1.89 6.50 -55.00
N GLU A 10 -2.09 7.76 -54.61
CA GLU A 10 -1.51 8.98 -55.22
C GLU A 10 -1.11 10.03 -54.16
N GLU A 11 0.18 10.39 -54.20
CA GLU A 11 0.96 11.53 -53.66
C GLU A 11 2.33 11.38 -54.38
N PRO A 12 3.17 12.41 -54.63
CA PRO A 12 3.12 13.81 -54.16
C PRO A 12 3.32 14.83 -55.31
N VAL A 13 3.67 16.10 -55.01
CA VAL A 13 4.85 16.79 -55.60
C VAL A 13 5.17 18.14 -54.92
N TRP A 14 6.47 18.41 -54.83
CA TRP A 14 7.15 19.55 -54.20
C TRP A 14 7.30 20.78 -55.11
N SER A 15 7.36 22.00 -54.56
CA SER A 15 8.15 23.11 -55.14
C SER A 15 8.48 24.25 -54.15
N THR A 16 9.69 24.77 -54.27
CA THR A 16 10.39 25.72 -53.39
C THR A 16 10.56 27.11 -53.99
N ASN A 17 10.72 28.13 -53.12
CA ASN A 17 11.52 29.38 -53.21
C ASN A 17 10.82 30.49 -52.39
N GLY A 18 11.45 31.51 -51.79
CA GLY A 18 12.86 31.90 -51.66
C GLY A 18 12.95 33.22 -50.85
N LYS A 19 14.10 33.54 -50.22
CA LYS A 19 14.34 34.77 -49.38
C LYS A 19 14.15 36.07 -50.20
N THR A 20 13.83 37.26 -49.64
CA THR A 20 14.70 38.09 -48.77
C THR A 20 14.03 39.35 -48.16
N ASP A 21 14.46 39.68 -46.93
CA ASP A 21 14.76 41.02 -46.35
C ASP A 21 13.75 42.14 -45.98
N SER A 22 13.76 42.43 -44.67
CA SER A 22 14.00 43.73 -44.01
C SER A 22 13.11 44.97 -44.27
N ALA A 23 12.33 45.39 -43.25
CA ALA A 23 12.74 46.46 -42.30
C ALA A 23 11.60 47.00 -41.38
N LYS A 24 11.95 47.20 -40.09
CA LYS A 24 11.48 48.23 -39.13
C LYS A 24 10.01 48.72 -39.15
N HIS A 25 9.31 48.55 -38.02
CA HIS A 25 8.80 49.68 -37.23
C HIS A 25 8.53 49.24 -35.77
N ALA A 26 8.73 50.15 -34.81
CA ALA A 26 8.48 49.93 -33.39
C ALA A 26 7.22 50.69 -32.92
N ALA A 27 6.50 50.12 -31.95
CA ALA A 27 5.48 50.79 -31.14
C ALA A 27 5.33 50.06 -29.79
N ASP A 28 5.02 50.81 -28.73
CA ASP A 28 5.08 50.38 -27.33
C ASP A 28 3.78 49.77 -26.75
N PHE A 29 3.91 49.24 -25.53
CA PHE A 29 2.88 48.93 -24.51
C PHE A 29 2.10 47.60 -24.62
N PRO A 30 1.60 47.05 -23.50
CA PRO A 30 2.17 47.06 -22.13
C PRO A 30 2.23 45.65 -21.49
N SER A 31 2.95 45.53 -20.38
CA SER A 31 3.06 44.29 -19.60
C SER A 31 1.89 44.10 -18.61
N HIS A 32 1.04 43.10 -18.86
CA HIS A 32 0.32 42.38 -17.81
C HIS A 32 0.08 40.94 -18.27
N CYS A 33 0.57 39.96 -17.52
CA CYS A 33 0.22 38.56 -17.70
C CYS A 33 -0.55 38.13 -16.45
N GLU A 34 -1.86 37.94 -16.60
CA GLU A 34 -2.72 37.47 -15.51
C GLU A 34 -2.54 35.96 -15.33
N THR A 35 -2.19 35.56 -14.11
CA THR A 35 -2.16 34.15 -13.71
C THR A 35 -3.60 33.63 -13.58
N VAL A 36 -4.02 32.81 -14.54
CA VAL A 36 -5.30 32.09 -14.48
C VAL A 36 -5.21 31.05 -13.34
N HIS A 37 -5.84 31.36 -12.21
CA HIS A 37 -6.09 30.38 -11.16
C HIS A 37 -7.27 29.49 -11.57
N GLU A 38 -7.05 28.18 -11.65
CA GLU A 38 -8.13 27.20 -11.78
C GLU A 38 -8.97 27.18 -10.49
N ASN A 39 -10.24 27.57 -10.60
CA ASN A 39 -11.16 27.59 -9.47
C ASN A 39 -11.66 26.18 -9.14
N VAL A 40 -11.13 25.59 -8.07
CA VAL A 40 -11.77 24.45 -7.39
C VAL A 40 -13.02 24.97 -6.68
N PRO A 41 -14.20 24.34 -6.81
CA PRO A 41 -15.43 24.82 -6.19
C PRO A 41 -15.34 24.74 -4.65
N GLN A 42 -15.23 25.90 -4.02
CA GLN A 42 -15.18 26.04 -2.56
C GLN A 42 -16.59 25.87 -1.98
N LEU A 43 -16.77 24.89 -1.09
CA LEU A 43 -18.05 24.65 -0.40
C LEU A 43 -18.28 25.76 0.64
N VAL A 44 -19.12 26.75 0.31
CA VAL A 44 -19.57 27.79 1.24
C VAL A 44 -20.93 27.40 1.80
N VAL A 45 -20.97 26.98 3.07
CA VAL A 45 -22.22 26.73 3.79
C VAL A 45 -22.65 28.03 4.47
N THR A 46 -23.63 28.73 3.91
CA THR A 46 -24.29 29.85 4.61
C THR A 46 -25.42 29.32 5.48
N CYS A 47 -25.18 29.23 6.79
CA CYS A 47 -26.23 28.92 7.78
C CYS A 47 -27.13 30.13 8.01
N ASP A 48 -28.30 30.13 7.38
CA ASP A 48 -29.31 31.19 7.55
C ASP A 48 -29.90 31.12 8.97
N SER A 49 -29.52 32.09 9.81
CA SER A 49 -29.77 32.06 11.25
C SER A 49 -31.13 32.66 11.60
N SER A 50 -32.21 31.92 11.35
CA SER A 50 -33.50 32.23 11.97
C SER A 50 -34.36 30.98 12.25
N ARG A 51 -34.89 30.94 13.49
CA ARG A 51 -35.84 29.95 14.06
C ARG A 51 -35.31 28.55 14.42
N ILE A 52 -34.78 28.45 15.64
CA ILE A 52 -35.09 27.32 16.53
C ILE A 52 -35.60 27.90 17.84
N GLU A 53 -36.92 27.88 18.05
CA GLU A 53 -37.53 28.10 19.38
C GLU A 53 -37.56 26.78 20.16
N LEU A 54 -37.50 26.88 21.49
CA LEU A 54 -37.53 25.73 22.38
C LEU A 54 -38.90 25.04 22.35
N GLU A 55 -38.91 23.71 22.31
CA GLU A 55 -39.93 22.95 23.03
C GLU A 55 -39.31 21.75 23.77
N ALA A 56 -39.21 21.90 25.10
CA ALA A 56 -38.81 20.84 26.00
C ALA A 56 -40.07 20.22 26.62
N MET A 57 -40.51 19.06 26.13
CA MET A 57 -41.53 18.25 26.79
C MET A 57 -41.08 16.82 27.07
N ARG A 58 -41.39 16.37 28.28
CA ARG A 58 -41.09 15.04 28.81
C ARG A 58 -42.03 14.01 28.18
N ILE A 59 -41.51 12.90 27.68
CA ILE A 59 -42.23 11.62 27.65
C ILE A 59 -41.33 10.53 28.23
N SER A 60 -41.89 9.80 29.21
CA SER A 60 -41.21 8.71 29.90
C SER A 60 -41.44 7.37 29.17
N GLY A 61 -40.35 6.66 28.89
CA GLY A 61 -40.26 5.19 28.84
C GLY A 61 -41.23 4.39 27.97
N LEU A 62 -40.71 3.78 26.92
CA LEU A 62 -40.98 2.37 26.59
C LEU A 62 -39.79 1.78 25.81
N SER A 63 -39.52 0.49 26.03
CA SER A 63 -38.31 -0.20 25.57
C SER A 63 -38.43 -0.74 24.15
N ILE A 64 -37.43 -0.50 23.31
CA ILE A 64 -37.18 -1.21 22.03
C ILE A 64 -35.66 -1.42 21.91
N GLY A 65 -35.26 -2.57 21.36
CA GLY A 65 -33.92 -3.14 21.53
C GLY A 65 -32.77 -2.34 20.90
N SER A 66 -31.67 -2.25 21.64
CA SER A 66 -30.37 -1.78 21.16
C SER A 66 -29.74 -2.80 20.22
N HIS A 67 -29.73 -2.50 18.92
CA HIS A 67 -28.70 -3.04 18.02
C HIS A 67 -27.34 -2.42 18.42
N PRO A 68 -26.25 -3.21 18.49
CA PRO A 68 -24.92 -2.65 18.69
C PRO A 68 -24.49 -1.86 17.44
N ASP A 69 -23.88 -0.70 17.67
CA ASP A 69 -23.44 0.21 16.61
C ASP A 69 -22.39 -0.42 15.68
N GLU A 70 -22.50 -0.12 14.37
CA GLU A 70 -21.39 -0.34 13.44
C GLU A 70 -20.24 0.63 13.75
N GLU A 71 -19.30 0.20 14.58
CA GLU A 71 -18.00 0.85 14.68
C GLU A 71 -17.33 0.85 13.29
N SER A 72 -17.28 2.04 12.67
CA SER A 72 -16.61 2.29 11.39
C SER A 72 -15.10 2.02 11.49
N ILE A 73 -14.69 0.76 11.34
CA ILE A 73 -13.29 0.33 11.23
C ILE A 73 -12.65 1.06 10.04
N CYS A 74 -11.75 1.99 10.32
CA CYS A 74 -11.05 2.80 9.31
C CYS A 74 -9.56 2.77 9.59
N SER A 75 -8.82 1.95 8.84
CA SER A 75 -7.39 1.60 9.01
C SER A 75 -6.36 2.74 8.88
N ASP A 76 -6.68 3.99 9.23
CA ASP A 76 -5.73 5.12 9.22
C ASP A 76 -5.26 5.47 10.64
N SER A 77 -4.21 4.76 11.06
CA SER A 77 -3.49 5.03 12.32
C SER A 77 -2.01 4.62 12.24
N GLY A 78 -1.24 5.32 11.41
CA GLY A 78 0.22 5.33 11.54
C GLY A 78 0.62 6.03 12.84
N PHE A 79 0.84 5.25 13.91
CA PHE A 79 1.17 5.80 15.24
C PHE A 79 2.66 6.14 15.36
N GLY A 80 2.99 7.41 15.13
CA GLY A 80 4.32 7.97 15.41
C GLY A 80 4.49 8.28 16.90
N GLY A 81 4.68 7.27 17.74
CA GLY A 81 5.02 7.43 19.15
C GLY A 81 6.49 7.15 19.43
N SER A 82 7.26 8.17 19.82
CA SER A 82 8.64 7.99 20.29
C SER A 82 8.68 7.08 21.53
N PRO A 83 9.72 6.23 21.69
CA PRO A 83 9.71 5.18 22.70
C PRO A 83 9.90 5.74 24.11
N ALA A 84 8.82 5.71 24.90
CA ALA A 84 8.92 5.86 26.35
C ALA A 84 9.59 4.61 26.95
N SER A 85 10.72 4.81 27.62
CA SER A 85 11.59 3.76 28.15
C SER A 85 10.86 2.78 29.09
N LEU A 86 10.56 1.57 28.60
CA LEU A 86 10.20 0.44 29.46
C LEU A 86 11.46 -0.16 30.09
N LEU A 87 11.77 0.29 31.30
CA LEU A 87 12.77 -0.28 32.19
C LEU A 87 12.55 -1.79 32.37
N LEU A 88 13.46 -2.60 31.85
CA LEU A 88 13.58 -4.01 32.27
C LEU A 88 13.80 -4.06 33.78
N ARG A 89 12.86 -4.68 34.51
CA ARG A 89 13.10 -5.12 35.90
C ARG A 89 14.17 -6.21 35.90
N LYS A 90 15.42 -5.78 36.00
CA LYS A 90 16.58 -6.66 36.14
C LYS A 90 16.62 -7.20 37.56
N LEU A 91 16.29 -8.47 37.75
CA LEU A 91 16.53 -9.15 39.02
C LEU A 91 18.05 -9.23 39.26
N SER A 92 18.43 -8.86 40.47
CA SER A 92 19.81 -8.83 40.93
C SER A 92 20.35 -10.24 41.15
N ASN A 93 21.59 -10.47 40.72
CA ASN A 93 22.55 -11.25 41.48
C ASN A 93 23.94 -10.64 41.28
N ALA A 94 24.67 -10.48 42.38
CA ALA A 94 25.98 -9.85 42.41
C ALA A 94 27.08 -10.90 42.36
N SER A 95 28.18 -10.59 41.66
CA SER A 95 29.54 -10.95 42.09
C SER A 95 30.58 -10.05 41.39
N SER A 96 31.42 -9.45 42.22
CA SER A 96 32.78 -8.97 41.95
C SER A 96 33.64 -9.95 41.14
N SER A 97 34.70 -9.60 40.39
CA SER A 97 35.41 -8.31 40.20
C SER A 97 36.60 -8.46 39.23
N VAL A 98 37.27 -7.33 38.91
CA VAL A 98 38.67 -7.18 38.39
C VAL A 98 38.95 -7.37 36.89
N LEU A 99 39.11 -6.22 36.22
CA LEU A 99 40.18 -5.81 35.27
C LEU A 99 40.87 -6.83 34.32
N SER A 100 40.79 -6.51 33.03
CA SER A 100 41.83 -6.76 32.00
C SER A 100 42.81 -5.54 31.94
N PRO A 101 43.85 -5.44 31.07
CA PRO A 101 44.30 -6.37 30.01
C PRO A 101 45.84 -6.56 29.83
N ALA A 102 46.21 -7.29 28.77
CA ALA A 102 47.41 -7.16 27.91
C ALA A 102 48.81 -7.62 28.41
N SER A 103 49.42 -8.57 27.68
CA SER A 103 50.58 -8.36 26.76
C SER A 103 50.91 -9.68 26.01
N SER A 104 51.06 -9.68 24.68
CA SER A 104 52.34 -9.70 23.91
C SER A 104 53.03 -11.06 23.71
N PHE A 105 53.46 -11.30 22.46
CA PHE A 105 54.77 -11.84 22.03
C PHE A 105 54.80 -13.16 21.21
N GLU A 106 55.49 -13.06 20.04
CA GLU A 106 56.16 -14.05 19.15
C GLU A 106 55.45 -15.38 18.79
N GLU A 107 55.25 -15.72 17.50
CA GLU A 107 56.19 -15.96 16.38
C GLU A 107 56.71 -17.41 16.36
N ASN A 108 56.48 -18.12 15.25
CA ASN A 108 57.34 -19.13 14.63
C ASN A 108 56.64 -19.69 13.36
N GLU A 109 57.39 -19.82 12.27
CA GLU A 109 57.04 -20.58 11.07
C GLU A 109 57.58 -22.02 11.20
N ASP A 110 57.00 -23.02 10.52
CA ASP A 110 57.77 -23.89 9.61
C ASP A 110 56.97 -25.00 8.88
N ASP A 111 57.19 -24.99 7.56
CA ASP A 111 57.41 -26.08 6.59
C ASP A 111 56.58 -27.39 6.45
N ARG A 112 56.05 -27.55 5.23
CA ARG A 112 56.18 -28.70 4.29
C ARG A 112 55.93 -30.16 4.71
N SER A 113 54.98 -30.78 3.99
CA SER A 113 55.19 -31.69 2.83
C SER A 113 54.23 -32.88 2.75
N CYS A 114 54.12 -33.46 1.55
CA CYS A 114 53.21 -34.54 1.15
C CYS A 114 54.03 -35.70 0.57
N LEU A 115 53.62 -36.95 0.80
CA LEU A 115 53.93 -38.09 -0.09
C LEU A 115 53.05 -39.32 0.18
N ASP A 116 52.78 -40.07 -0.89
CA ASP A 116 51.95 -41.28 -0.97
C ASP A 116 52.63 -42.55 -0.43
N GLU A 117 51.84 -43.60 -0.15
CA GLU A 117 51.85 -44.89 -0.89
C GLU A 117 51.01 -45.97 -0.18
N VAL A 118 50.53 -46.95 -0.95
CA VAL A 118 49.63 -48.05 -0.53
C VAL A 118 50.31 -49.41 -0.70
N PRO A 119 50.01 -50.43 0.13
CA PRO A 119 49.86 -51.77 -0.44
C PRO A 119 48.55 -52.51 -0.10
N ARG A 120 48.16 -53.36 -1.05
CA ARG A 120 46.90 -54.11 -1.15
C ARG A 120 46.84 -55.36 -0.25
N SER A 121 45.63 -55.77 0.14
CA SER A 121 45.15 -57.15 -0.13
C SER A 121 43.61 -57.25 -0.07
N VAL A 122 43.04 -58.30 -0.68
CA VAL A 122 41.60 -58.41 -0.98
C VAL A 122 40.96 -59.53 -0.17
N THR A 123 39.79 -59.29 0.45
CA THR A 123 38.92 -60.37 0.94
C THR A 123 37.45 -59.97 0.89
N TRP A 124 36.67 -60.58 -0.01
CA TRP A 124 35.23 -60.36 -0.13
C TRP A 124 34.45 -61.10 0.96
N LYS A 125 33.60 -60.40 1.72
CA LYS A 125 32.55 -60.99 2.57
C LYS A 125 31.24 -60.20 2.42
N LYS A 126 30.12 -60.93 2.54
CA LYS A 126 28.74 -60.55 2.20
C LYS A 126 28.32 -59.11 2.58
N PRO A 127 27.48 -58.44 1.76
CA PRO A 127 26.93 -57.14 2.11
C PRO A 127 26.05 -57.23 3.35
N ARG A 128 26.30 -56.36 4.32
CA ARG A 128 25.42 -56.14 5.48
C ARG A 128 24.35 -55.14 5.05
N SER A 129 23.11 -55.38 5.49
CA SER A 129 21.94 -54.53 5.20
C SER A 129 22.26 -53.04 5.26
N THR A 130 22.11 -52.34 4.13
CA THR A 130 22.15 -50.88 4.09
C THR A 130 20.93 -50.35 4.83
N GLY A 131 21.14 -49.89 6.06
CA GLY A 131 20.15 -49.07 6.75
C GLY A 131 19.97 -47.78 5.96
N THR A 132 18.81 -47.63 5.31
CA THR A 132 18.43 -46.39 4.65
C THR A 132 18.39 -45.27 5.69
N SER A 133 19.42 -44.41 5.69
CA SER A 133 19.38 -43.17 6.46
C SER A 133 18.34 -42.27 5.82
N SER A 134 17.14 -42.20 6.41
CA SER A 134 16.15 -41.19 6.06
C SER A 134 16.83 -39.81 6.09
N PRO A 135 16.62 -38.94 5.09
CA PRO A 135 17.13 -37.58 5.17
C PRO A 135 16.56 -36.94 6.43
N LEU A 136 17.40 -36.30 7.25
CA LEU A 136 16.95 -35.64 8.47
C LEU A 136 15.85 -34.65 8.10
N SER A 137 14.65 -34.86 8.64
CA SER A 137 13.56 -33.90 8.55
C SER A 137 14.06 -32.58 9.11
N VAL A 138 14.25 -31.59 8.23
CA VAL A 138 14.53 -30.22 8.66
C VAL A 138 13.38 -29.84 9.60
N PRO A 139 13.65 -29.43 10.86
CA PRO A 139 12.57 -29.05 11.77
C PRO A 139 11.78 -27.92 11.11
N PRO A 140 10.43 -27.95 11.18
CA PRO A 140 9.63 -26.90 10.57
C PRO A 140 10.12 -25.56 11.09
N LYS A 141 10.47 -24.64 10.18
CA LYS A 141 10.87 -23.27 10.55
C LYS A 141 9.80 -22.75 11.50
N LYS A 142 10.20 -22.27 12.68
CA LYS A 142 9.27 -21.63 13.61
C LYS A 142 8.52 -20.54 12.82
N PRO A 143 7.17 -20.49 12.85
CA PRO A 143 6.44 -19.44 12.16
C PRO A 143 6.97 -18.10 12.65
N GLN A 144 7.37 -17.22 11.72
CA GLN A 144 7.70 -15.86 12.11
C GLN A 144 6.41 -15.19 12.59
N PRO A 145 6.44 -14.36 13.65
CA PRO A 145 5.26 -13.64 14.09
C PRO A 145 4.78 -12.74 12.95
N TRP A 146 3.48 -12.77 12.65
CA TRP A 146 2.85 -11.86 11.70
C TRP A 146 3.23 -10.41 12.00
N VAL A 147 3.49 -9.63 10.94
CA VAL A 147 3.95 -8.25 11.04
C VAL A 147 2.94 -7.32 10.40
N GLN A 148 2.20 -6.59 11.23
CA GLN A 148 1.38 -5.48 10.78
C GLN A 148 2.25 -4.22 10.62
N VAL A 149 2.33 -3.67 9.40
CA VAL A 149 3.06 -2.41 9.11
C VAL A 149 2.15 -1.18 9.28
N VAL A 150 0.88 -1.31 8.86
CA VAL A 150 -0.14 -0.24 8.91
C VAL A 150 -1.51 -0.81 9.34
N GLY A 151 -2.47 0.07 9.62
CA GLY A 151 -3.81 -0.28 10.08
C GLY A 151 -3.96 -0.33 11.61
N HIS A 152 -5.16 -0.70 12.09
CA HIS A 152 -5.47 -0.69 13.52
C HIS A 152 -4.92 -1.92 14.24
N ALA A 153 -4.28 -1.70 15.39
CA ALA A 153 -3.82 -2.76 16.28
C ALA A 153 -4.98 -3.67 16.71
N GLY A 154 -4.74 -4.98 16.75
CA GLY A 154 -5.78 -5.97 17.08
C GLY A 154 -6.72 -6.34 15.93
N SER A 155 -6.53 -5.78 14.72
CA SER A 155 -7.32 -6.19 13.53
C SER A 155 -6.86 -7.52 12.92
N PHE A 156 -5.67 -7.99 13.29
CA PHE A 156 -5.03 -9.18 12.72
C PHE A 156 -4.53 -10.12 13.82
N HIS A 157 -4.68 -11.42 13.58
CA HIS A 157 -4.07 -12.48 14.39
C HIS A 157 -3.37 -13.49 13.49
N ALA A 158 -2.25 -14.05 13.96
CA ALA A 158 -1.65 -15.21 13.30
C ALA A 158 -2.64 -16.39 13.33
N GLY A 159 -2.91 -16.94 12.15
CA GLY A 159 -3.57 -18.22 11.99
C GLY A 159 -2.54 -19.36 12.07
N ASP A 160 -3.04 -20.59 12.00
CA ASP A 160 -2.21 -21.78 11.95
C ASP A 160 -1.73 -22.05 10.52
N TYR A 161 -0.64 -22.81 10.35
CA TYR A 161 -0.15 -23.31 9.05
C TYR A 161 0.10 -22.25 7.95
N GLY A 162 0.45 -21.01 8.31
CA GLY A 162 0.69 -19.93 7.34
C GLY A 162 -0.57 -19.19 6.91
N MET A 163 -1.64 -19.28 7.71
CA MET A 163 -2.84 -18.46 7.57
C MET A 163 -2.73 -17.16 8.38
N LEU A 164 -3.46 -16.15 7.93
CA LEU A 164 -3.71 -14.88 8.59
C LEU A 164 -5.21 -14.76 8.89
N LEU A 165 -5.54 -14.24 10.08
CA LEU A 165 -6.92 -13.92 10.45
C LEU A 165 -7.07 -12.40 10.49
N LYS A 166 -7.96 -11.85 9.67
CA LYS A 166 -8.33 -10.43 9.65
C LYS A 166 -9.74 -10.25 10.19
N ARG A 167 -10.00 -9.24 11.03
CA ARG A 167 -11.34 -8.98 11.61
C ARG A 167 -12.39 -8.96 10.49
N TYR A 168 -13.47 -9.71 10.67
CA TYR A 168 -14.50 -9.86 9.65
C TYR A 168 -15.18 -8.53 9.33
N THR A 169 -15.39 -8.28 8.04
CA THR A 169 -16.38 -7.32 7.52
C THR A 169 -17.09 -7.95 6.34
N GLU A 170 -18.39 -7.70 6.21
CA GLU A 170 -19.23 -8.32 5.17
C GLU A 170 -18.80 -7.87 3.75
N GLY A 171 -18.42 -6.60 3.59
CA GLY A 171 -17.92 -6.06 2.32
C GLY A 171 -16.63 -6.73 1.84
N GLU A 172 -15.65 -6.88 2.73
CA GLU A 172 -14.39 -7.55 2.38
C GLU A 172 -14.59 -9.05 2.11
N GLN A 173 -15.43 -9.72 2.90
CA GLN A 173 -15.76 -11.14 2.71
C GLN A 173 -16.36 -11.38 1.31
N LYS A 174 -17.35 -10.59 0.90
CA LYS A 174 -17.98 -10.66 -0.44
C LYS A 174 -16.97 -10.40 -1.56
N CYS A 175 -16.05 -9.45 -1.38
CA CYS A 175 -15.00 -9.19 -2.36
C CYS A 175 -14.02 -10.36 -2.48
N LEU A 176 -13.50 -10.86 -1.36
CA LEU A 176 -12.55 -11.98 -1.32
C LEU A 176 -13.14 -13.26 -1.94
N GLN A 177 -14.43 -13.56 -1.70
CA GLN A 177 -15.12 -14.67 -2.33
C GLN A 177 -15.14 -14.54 -3.87
N ARG A 178 -15.53 -13.39 -4.41
CA ARG A 178 -15.53 -13.14 -5.86
C ARG A 178 -14.12 -13.19 -6.47
N LEU A 179 -13.13 -12.66 -5.75
CA LEU A 179 -11.73 -12.67 -6.18
C LEU A 179 -11.13 -14.09 -6.26
N MET A 180 -11.69 -15.08 -5.55
CA MET A 180 -11.29 -16.50 -5.70
C MET A 180 -11.81 -17.15 -6.99
N GLU A 181 -12.76 -16.51 -7.67
CA GLU A 181 -13.38 -16.94 -8.94
C GLU A 181 -12.94 -16.07 -10.14
N ASP A 182 -12.27 -14.95 -9.90
CA ASP A 182 -11.81 -13.98 -10.91
C ASP A 182 -10.35 -14.23 -11.36
N SER A 183 -9.96 -13.64 -12.50
CA SER A 183 -8.58 -13.69 -13.01
C SER A 183 -7.55 -13.08 -12.05
N LEU A 184 -7.97 -12.17 -11.15
CA LEU A 184 -7.13 -11.58 -10.11
C LEU A 184 -6.74 -12.52 -8.97
N ARG A 185 -7.30 -13.73 -8.87
CA ARG A 185 -6.98 -14.70 -7.81
C ARG A 185 -5.46 -14.84 -7.50
N PRO A 186 -4.53 -14.90 -8.47
CA PRO A 186 -3.10 -15.03 -8.19
C PRO A 186 -2.44 -13.75 -7.62
N PHE A 187 -3.17 -12.64 -7.53
CA PHE A 187 -2.71 -11.31 -7.11
C PHE A 187 -3.35 -10.83 -5.80
N VAL A 188 -4.11 -11.68 -5.13
CA VAL A 188 -4.70 -11.42 -3.80
C VAL A 188 -4.28 -12.54 -2.83
N PRO A 189 -4.43 -12.38 -1.51
CA PRO A 189 -4.34 -13.50 -0.58
C PRO A 189 -5.41 -14.56 -0.91
N GLY A 190 -5.05 -15.84 -0.90
CA GLY A 190 -6.04 -16.92 -0.98
C GLY A 190 -7.00 -16.84 0.19
N TYR A 191 -8.30 -16.96 -0.06
CA TYR A 191 -9.35 -16.82 0.94
C TYR A 191 -9.96 -18.18 1.29
N HIS A 192 -10.08 -18.45 2.60
CA HIS A 192 -10.45 -19.77 3.14
C HIS A 192 -11.74 -19.73 3.99
N GLY A 193 -12.51 -18.65 3.89
CA GLY A 193 -13.79 -18.48 4.59
C GLY A 193 -13.69 -17.68 5.89
N VAL A 194 -14.74 -17.77 6.70
CA VAL A 194 -14.86 -17.11 8.00
C VAL A 194 -14.63 -18.12 9.13
N VAL A 195 -13.88 -17.71 10.16
CA VAL A 195 -13.66 -18.49 11.38
C VAL A 195 -13.97 -17.63 12.61
N GLN A 196 -14.56 -18.24 13.63
CA GLN A 196 -14.87 -17.56 14.89
C GLN A 196 -13.77 -17.82 15.93
N ARG A 197 -13.28 -16.78 16.61
CA ARG A 197 -12.36 -16.88 17.75
C ARG A 197 -12.79 -15.88 18.84
N ALA A 198 -12.97 -16.37 20.07
CA ALA A 198 -13.38 -15.55 21.22
C ALA A 198 -14.61 -14.67 20.91
N GLU A 199 -15.68 -15.29 20.39
CA GLU A 199 -16.96 -14.67 20.00
C GLU A 199 -16.90 -13.64 18.84
N GLN A 200 -15.71 -13.32 18.33
CA GLN A 200 -15.50 -12.46 17.16
C GLN A 200 -15.22 -13.28 15.90
N ASP A 201 -15.84 -12.88 14.78
CA ASP A 201 -15.59 -13.47 13.46
C ASP A 201 -14.37 -12.84 12.77
N TYR A 202 -13.65 -13.67 12.02
CA TYR A 202 -12.47 -13.31 11.24
C TYR A 202 -12.51 -13.92 9.84
N ASN A 203 -12.13 -13.14 8.83
CA ASN A 203 -11.78 -13.65 7.51
C ASN A 203 -10.43 -14.38 7.60
N MET A 204 -10.40 -15.65 7.21
CA MET A 204 -9.19 -16.47 7.14
C MET A 204 -8.61 -16.43 5.73
N MET A 205 -7.34 -16.07 5.61
CA MET A 205 -6.66 -15.88 4.33
C MET A 205 -5.17 -16.28 4.40
N ASP A 206 -4.49 -16.39 3.27
CA ASP A 206 -3.05 -16.70 3.24
C ASP A 206 -2.22 -15.59 3.93
N ASP A 207 -1.29 -15.96 4.81
CA ASP A 207 -0.21 -15.05 5.23
C ASP A 207 0.84 -14.95 4.12
N LEU A 208 0.78 -13.83 3.39
CA LEU A 208 1.68 -13.50 2.28
C LEU A 208 3.17 -13.50 2.66
N LEU A 209 3.51 -13.36 3.95
CA LEU A 209 4.88 -13.32 4.46
C LEU A 209 5.47 -14.71 4.69
N THR A 210 4.64 -15.77 4.78
CA THR A 210 5.02 -17.16 5.14
C THR A 210 6.23 -17.69 4.36
N HIS A 211 6.39 -17.27 3.12
CA HIS A 211 7.41 -17.79 2.20
C HIS A 211 8.61 -16.84 1.98
N PHE A 212 8.79 -15.81 2.81
CA PHE A 212 9.93 -14.89 2.77
C PHE A 212 10.82 -15.05 4.00
N ASN A 213 12.10 -14.71 3.87
CA ASN A 213 13.07 -14.81 4.97
C ASN A 213 13.43 -13.41 5.48
N SER A 214 12.87 -13.02 6.63
CA SER A 214 13.00 -11.65 7.18
C SER A 214 12.55 -10.58 6.18
N PRO A 215 11.26 -10.61 5.76
CA PRO A 215 10.76 -9.75 4.69
C PRO A 215 10.88 -8.26 5.01
N ALA A 216 11.27 -7.49 3.99
CA ALA A 216 10.94 -6.08 3.90
C ALA A 216 9.55 -5.94 3.26
N ILE A 217 8.73 -5.04 3.80
CA ILE A 217 7.31 -4.89 3.49
C ILE A 217 7.01 -3.41 3.27
N MET A 218 6.21 -3.06 2.26
CA MET A 218 5.70 -1.70 2.05
C MET A 218 4.23 -1.76 1.63
N ASP A 219 3.42 -0.86 2.20
CA ASP A 219 2.01 -0.70 1.88
C ASP A 219 1.82 0.59 1.06
N CYS A 220 1.29 0.45 -0.16
CA CYS A 220 0.90 1.57 -1.00
C CYS A 220 -0.63 1.58 -1.18
N LYS A 221 -1.31 2.57 -0.61
CA LYS A 221 -2.73 2.80 -0.83
C LYS A 221 -2.97 3.32 -2.24
N MET A 222 -3.93 2.72 -2.94
CA MET A 222 -4.18 2.97 -4.36
C MET A 222 -5.42 3.84 -4.60
N GLY A 223 -5.44 4.49 -5.75
CA GLY A 223 -6.53 5.36 -6.22
C GLY A 223 -6.24 6.86 -6.06
N THR A 224 -6.97 7.68 -6.80
CA THR A 224 -6.96 9.16 -6.70
C THR A 224 -7.70 9.68 -5.47
N ARG A 225 -8.54 8.84 -4.86
CA ARG A 225 -9.38 9.14 -3.70
C ARG A 225 -9.47 7.93 -2.77
N THR A 226 -9.72 8.16 -1.49
CA THR A 226 -9.71 7.13 -0.44
C THR A 226 -10.99 7.07 0.41
N TYR A 227 -12.06 7.72 -0.06
CA TYR A 227 -13.43 7.65 0.45
C TYR A 227 -14.39 7.25 -0.68
N LEU A 228 -15.50 6.59 -0.32
CA LEU A 228 -16.56 6.24 -1.27
C LEU A 228 -17.41 7.48 -1.60
N GLU A 229 -17.96 7.54 -2.81
CA GLU A 229 -18.86 8.65 -3.19
C GLU A 229 -20.12 8.68 -2.31
N GLU A 230 -20.62 7.51 -1.93
CA GLU A 230 -21.72 7.34 -0.96
C GLU A 230 -21.40 7.90 0.43
N GLU A 231 -20.12 7.99 0.82
CA GLU A 231 -19.71 8.65 2.08
C GLU A 231 -19.75 10.18 1.95
N LEU A 232 -19.54 10.76 0.76
CA LEU A 232 -19.75 12.19 0.53
C LEU A 232 -21.22 12.55 0.68
N VAL A 233 -22.12 11.78 0.04
CA VAL A 233 -23.57 12.00 0.12
C VAL A 233 -24.05 11.90 1.57
N LYS A 234 -23.70 10.82 2.27
CA LYS A 234 -24.04 10.62 3.70
C LYS A 234 -23.48 11.74 4.59
N ALA A 235 -22.28 12.25 4.31
CA ALA A 235 -21.69 13.35 5.08
C ALA A 235 -22.37 14.71 4.83
N ARG A 236 -22.98 14.93 3.66
CA ARG A 236 -23.82 16.11 3.37
C ARG A 236 -25.19 16.01 4.03
N GLU A 237 -25.83 14.84 3.96
CA GLU A 237 -27.16 14.59 4.53
C GLU A 237 -27.15 14.55 6.07
N ARG A 238 -26.13 13.92 6.65
CA ARG A 238 -25.98 13.77 8.10
C ARG A 238 -24.52 14.01 8.51
N PRO A 239 -24.10 15.29 8.63
CA PRO A 239 -22.76 15.65 9.09
C PRO A 239 -22.46 15.03 10.47
N GLN A 240 -21.34 14.31 10.57
CA GLN A 240 -20.82 13.77 11.84
C GLN A 240 -19.36 14.19 12.02
N PRO A 241 -19.11 15.38 12.62
CA PRO A 241 -17.77 15.85 12.93
C PRO A 241 -17.06 14.94 13.94
N ARG A 242 -15.75 14.79 13.79
CA ARG A 242 -14.90 13.94 14.62
C ARG A 242 -13.75 14.74 15.22
N GLN A 243 -13.64 14.70 16.54
CA GLN A 243 -12.55 15.33 17.29
C GLN A 243 -11.20 14.65 17.02
N ASP A 244 -11.15 13.31 16.97
CA ASP A 244 -9.90 12.57 16.75
C ASP A 244 -9.26 12.87 15.38
N MET A 245 -10.07 13.25 14.38
CA MET A 245 -9.59 13.65 13.06
C MET A 245 -9.15 15.12 13.02
N TYR A 246 -9.73 15.98 13.87
CA TYR A 246 -9.29 17.37 14.02
C TYR A 246 -7.92 17.41 14.70
N GLU A 247 -7.73 16.67 15.79
CA GLU A 247 -6.45 16.54 16.50
C GLU A 247 -5.35 16.05 15.54
N LYS A 248 -5.60 14.96 14.79
CA LYS A 248 -4.70 14.44 13.75
C LYS A 248 -4.44 15.42 12.59
N MET A 249 -5.32 16.40 12.34
CA MET A 249 -5.12 17.44 11.32
C MET A 249 -4.17 18.51 11.85
N VAL A 250 -4.47 19.05 13.05
CA VAL A 250 -3.66 20.05 13.75
C VAL A 250 -2.23 19.55 14.02
N ASP A 251 -2.06 18.29 14.41
CA ASP A 251 -0.75 17.65 14.63
C ASP A 251 0.18 17.68 13.40
N VAL A 252 -0.37 17.81 12.19
CA VAL A 252 0.38 17.82 10.92
C VAL A 252 0.49 19.23 10.35
N ASP A 253 -0.59 20.01 10.49
CA ASP A 253 -0.70 21.40 10.03
C ASP A 253 -1.76 22.16 10.88
N PRO A 254 -1.32 22.98 11.87
CA PRO A 254 -2.23 23.75 12.72
C PRO A 254 -3.13 24.76 11.97
N GLU A 255 -2.72 25.19 10.77
CA GLU A 255 -3.46 26.17 9.98
C GLU A 255 -4.50 25.53 9.05
N ALA A 256 -4.42 24.21 8.82
CA ALA A 256 -5.29 23.49 7.89
C ALA A 256 -6.80 23.42 8.24
N PRO A 257 -7.24 23.45 9.51
CA PRO A 257 -8.66 23.55 9.84
C PRO A 257 -9.22 24.96 9.56
N THR A 258 -10.50 25.06 9.21
CA THR A 258 -11.19 26.36 9.10
C THR A 258 -11.47 26.98 10.48
N ALA A 259 -11.94 28.24 10.49
CA ALA A 259 -12.35 28.90 11.74
C ALA A 259 -13.51 28.16 12.45
N GLU A 260 -14.44 27.58 11.68
CA GLU A 260 -15.55 26.78 12.20
C GLU A 260 -15.07 25.43 12.76
N GLU A 261 -14.18 24.73 12.03
CA GLU A 261 -13.57 23.49 12.49
C GLU A 261 -12.74 23.70 13.78
N ARG A 262 -12.03 24.83 13.90
CA ARG A 262 -11.34 25.24 15.14
C ARG A 262 -12.31 25.52 16.29
N ALA A 263 -13.43 26.18 16.04
CA ALA A 263 -14.44 26.47 17.06
C ALA A 263 -15.15 25.20 17.57
N LEU A 264 -15.36 24.22 16.69
CA LEU A 264 -15.95 22.91 17.03
C LEU A 264 -14.94 21.89 17.56
N GLN A 265 -13.63 22.13 17.37
CA GLN A 265 -12.54 21.18 17.58
C GLN A 265 -12.80 19.81 16.91
N ALA A 266 -13.46 19.82 15.75
CA ALA A 266 -13.89 18.61 15.05
C ALA A 266 -13.95 18.87 13.54
N VAL A 267 -13.61 17.85 12.73
CA VAL A 267 -13.70 17.89 11.26
C VAL A 267 -14.55 16.74 10.74
N LEU A 268 -15.18 16.90 9.58
CA LEU A 268 -15.82 15.76 8.91
C LEU A 268 -14.78 14.76 8.40
N LYS A 269 -15.11 13.46 8.47
CA LYS A 269 -14.25 12.39 7.97
C LYS A 269 -13.85 12.60 6.51
N THR A 270 -14.81 12.92 5.64
CA THR A 270 -14.58 13.16 4.21
C THR A 270 -13.62 14.33 3.97
N ARG A 271 -13.81 15.42 4.71
CA ARG A 271 -12.95 16.62 4.72
C ARG A 271 -11.52 16.35 5.23
N TYR A 272 -11.37 15.46 6.22
CA TYR A 272 -10.05 14.97 6.66
C TYR A 272 -9.36 14.15 5.57
N MET A 273 -10.08 13.21 4.96
CA MET A 273 -9.54 12.33 3.90
C MET A 273 -9.10 13.16 2.68
N GLN A 274 -9.94 14.08 2.20
CA GLN A 274 -9.60 15.00 1.11
C GLN A 274 -8.33 15.81 1.37
N TRP A 275 -8.13 16.31 2.60
CA TRP A 275 -6.90 17.02 2.96
C TRP A 275 -5.68 16.10 3.08
N ARG A 276 -5.82 14.87 3.58
CA ARG A 276 -4.74 13.85 3.52
C ARG A 276 -4.34 13.53 2.08
N GLU A 277 -5.29 13.55 1.15
CA GLU A 277 -5.07 13.31 -0.28
C GLU A 277 -4.36 14.48 -0.99
N THR A 278 -4.53 15.73 -0.52
CA THR A 278 -3.79 16.89 -1.03
C THR A 278 -2.38 17.03 -0.44
N LEU A 279 -2.11 16.49 0.75
CA LEU A 279 -0.76 16.47 1.36
C LEU A 279 0.14 15.34 0.85
N SER A 280 -0.44 14.30 0.24
CA SER A 280 0.26 13.12 -0.25
C SER A 280 0.23 13.04 -1.78
N SER A 281 0.91 12.04 -2.35
CA SER A 281 0.90 11.74 -3.78
C SER A 281 -0.44 11.22 -4.32
N THR A 282 -1.48 11.06 -3.48
CA THR A 282 -2.75 10.43 -3.86
C THR A 282 -3.42 11.14 -5.04
N THR A 283 -3.57 12.46 -4.93
CA THR A 283 -4.20 13.29 -5.97
C THR A 283 -3.34 13.49 -7.22
N THR A 284 -2.01 13.44 -7.09
CA THR A 284 -1.07 13.78 -8.17
C THR A 284 -0.45 12.59 -8.89
N LEU A 285 -0.46 11.40 -8.28
CA LEU A 285 0.11 10.16 -8.82
C LEU A 285 -0.83 8.94 -8.69
N GLY A 286 -1.98 9.05 -8.01
CA GLY A 286 -2.98 7.96 -7.94
C GLY A 286 -2.66 6.85 -6.94
N PHE A 287 -1.68 7.09 -6.05
CA PHE A 287 -1.36 6.23 -4.92
C PHE A 287 -0.60 7.02 -3.85
N ARG A 288 -0.43 6.45 -2.65
CA ARG A 288 0.52 6.94 -1.64
C ARG A 288 1.13 5.79 -0.84
N ILE A 289 2.36 5.97 -0.37
CA ILE A 289 2.98 5.05 0.61
C ILE A 289 2.31 5.34 1.97
N GLU A 290 1.72 4.32 2.61
CA GLU A 290 1.18 4.46 3.98
C GLU A 290 2.24 4.08 5.03
N GLY A 291 3.11 3.12 4.71
CA GLY A 291 4.18 2.70 5.60
C GLY A 291 5.08 1.63 4.98
N LEU A 292 6.29 1.50 5.54
CA LEU A 292 7.22 0.44 5.20
C LEU A 292 7.94 -0.10 6.43
N LYS A 293 8.41 -1.34 6.33
CA LYS A 293 9.32 -1.98 7.27
C LYS A 293 10.46 -2.63 6.48
N LYS A 294 11.70 -2.33 6.84
CA LYS A 294 12.89 -2.94 6.24
C LYS A 294 13.25 -4.26 6.91
N ALA A 295 14.12 -5.04 6.26
CA ALA A 295 14.57 -6.34 6.75
C ALA A 295 15.41 -6.27 8.06
N ASP A 296 15.99 -5.10 8.36
CA ASP A 296 16.66 -4.78 9.64
C ASP A 296 15.68 -4.56 10.81
N GLY A 297 14.37 -4.52 10.54
CA GLY A 297 13.32 -4.27 11.51
C GLY A 297 12.87 -2.81 11.62
N VAL A 298 13.55 -1.86 10.98
CA VAL A 298 13.17 -0.44 10.99
C VAL A 298 11.83 -0.25 10.29
N CYS A 299 10.85 0.27 11.04
CA CYS A 299 9.53 0.63 10.53
C CYS A 299 9.43 2.16 10.38
N ASN A 300 8.86 2.61 9.27
CA ASN A 300 8.56 4.01 9.01
C ASN A 300 7.12 4.14 8.48
N THR A 301 6.34 5.01 9.09
CA THR A 301 4.95 5.34 8.69
C THR A 301 4.75 6.84 8.48
N ASN A 302 5.84 7.63 8.47
CA ASN A 302 5.78 9.08 8.36
C ASN A 302 5.83 9.56 6.89
N PHE A 303 4.88 9.06 6.09
CA PHE A 303 4.72 9.42 4.67
C PHE A 303 3.59 10.43 4.42
N LYS A 304 3.04 11.04 5.50
CA LYS A 304 1.88 11.95 5.47
C LYS A 304 2.04 13.15 4.53
N ARG A 305 3.28 13.55 4.23
CA ARG A 305 3.64 14.70 3.37
C ARG A 305 4.46 14.29 2.14
N THR A 306 4.63 12.99 1.88
CA THR A 306 5.34 12.47 0.70
C THR A 306 4.44 12.61 -0.51
N LYS A 307 4.76 13.55 -1.39
CA LYS A 307 3.87 14.01 -2.46
C LYS A 307 4.54 14.09 -3.82
N SER A 308 5.76 14.63 -3.90
CA SER A 308 6.48 14.78 -5.17
C SER A 308 6.89 13.41 -5.71
N ARG A 309 7.04 13.32 -7.04
CA ARG A 309 7.52 12.09 -7.70
C ARG A 309 8.91 11.70 -7.22
N GLU A 310 9.74 12.70 -6.95
CA GLU A 310 11.11 12.58 -6.45
C GLU A 310 11.13 12.07 -5.00
N GLU A 311 10.26 12.59 -4.14
CA GLU A 311 10.10 12.12 -2.75
C GLU A 311 9.63 10.65 -2.70
N VAL A 312 8.65 10.30 -3.54
CA VAL A 312 8.16 8.92 -3.69
C VAL A 312 9.25 8.02 -4.23
N MET A 313 9.98 8.44 -5.27
CA MET A 313 11.11 7.71 -5.83
C MET A 313 12.21 7.48 -4.78
N GLN A 314 12.53 8.49 -3.96
CA GLN A 314 13.53 8.38 -2.90
C GLN A 314 13.12 7.37 -1.82
N ALA A 315 11.85 7.36 -1.42
CA ALA A 315 11.31 6.37 -0.48
C ALA A 315 11.34 4.94 -1.06
N LEU A 316 11.01 4.79 -2.35
CA LEU A 316 11.09 3.50 -3.05
C LEU A 316 12.55 3.00 -3.18
N GLN A 317 13.50 3.88 -3.49
CA GLN A 317 14.94 3.57 -3.53
C GLN A 317 15.45 3.08 -2.16
N ASP A 318 15.09 3.78 -1.08
CA ASP A 318 15.42 3.41 0.30
C ASP A 318 14.80 2.07 0.72
N PHE A 319 13.59 1.76 0.22
CA PHE A 319 12.92 0.48 0.44
C PHE A 319 13.59 -0.71 -0.27
N VAL A 320 14.04 -0.53 -1.52
CA VAL A 320 14.69 -1.61 -2.30
C VAL A 320 16.20 -1.72 -2.09
N GLY A 321 16.82 -0.77 -1.38
CA GLY A 321 18.27 -0.75 -1.13
C GLY A 321 19.10 -0.74 -2.42
N CYS A 322 18.64 0.00 -3.43
CA CYS A 322 19.22 0.03 -4.80
C CYS A 322 19.37 -1.35 -5.49
N SER A 323 18.62 -2.38 -5.07
CA SER A 323 18.69 -3.71 -5.69
C SER A 323 17.93 -3.76 -7.02
N ALA A 324 18.67 -3.68 -8.14
CA ALA A 324 18.13 -3.87 -9.48
C ALA A 324 17.42 -5.22 -9.68
N LEU A 325 17.77 -6.26 -8.91
CA LEU A 325 17.10 -7.56 -8.93
C LEU A 325 15.67 -7.45 -8.35
N ILE A 326 15.53 -6.80 -7.19
CA ILE A 326 14.23 -6.57 -6.53
C ILE A 326 13.37 -5.65 -7.39
N LEU A 327 13.94 -4.57 -7.96
CA LEU A 327 13.21 -3.67 -8.87
C LEU A 327 12.68 -4.40 -10.11
N LYS A 328 13.50 -5.24 -10.76
CA LYS A 328 13.04 -6.08 -11.89
C LYS A 328 11.94 -7.06 -11.48
N GLY A 329 11.99 -7.61 -10.27
CA GLY A 329 10.97 -8.48 -9.71
C GLY A 329 9.63 -7.79 -9.53
N TYR A 330 9.62 -6.63 -8.85
CA TYR A 330 8.42 -5.81 -8.67
C TYR A 330 7.86 -5.29 -10.01
N LEU A 331 8.72 -4.76 -10.89
CA LEU A 331 8.29 -4.21 -12.18
C LEU A 331 7.63 -5.26 -13.07
N ARG A 332 8.16 -6.50 -13.08
CA ARG A 332 7.51 -7.63 -13.78
C ARG A 332 6.13 -7.91 -13.17
N ARG A 333 6.08 -8.13 -11.85
CA ARG A 333 4.85 -8.47 -11.14
C ARG A 333 3.74 -7.42 -11.29
N MET A 334 4.08 -6.13 -11.30
CA MET A 334 3.11 -5.05 -11.52
C MET A 334 2.63 -4.96 -12.97
N LYS A 335 3.51 -5.21 -13.96
CA LYS A 335 3.11 -5.28 -15.37
C LYS A 335 2.18 -6.47 -15.64
N ASP A 336 2.45 -7.61 -15.01
CA ASP A 336 1.57 -8.79 -15.05
C ASP A 336 0.22 -8.48 -14.38
N LEU A 337 0.22 -7.81 -13.22
CA LEU A 337 -0.99 -7.38 -12.52
C LEU A 337 -1.86 -6.45 -13.38
N ARG A 338 -1.26 -5.44 -14.02
CA ARG A 338 -1.97 -4.48 -14.88
C ARG A 338 -2.76 -5.18 -16.00
N LEU A 339 -2.12 -6.12 -16.70
CA LEU A 339 -2.75 -6.89 -17.78
C LEU A 339 -3.96 -7.71 -17.29
N VAL A 340 -3.89 -8.23 -16.06
CA VAL A 340 -4.97 -9.01 -15.45
C VAL A 340 -6.10 -8.10 -14.95
N LEU A 341 -5.78 -6.93 -14.38
CA LEU A 341 -6.78 -5.91 -13.99
C LEU A 341 -7.60 -5.45 -15.20
N GLU A 342 -6.94 -5.15 -16.33
CA GLU A 342 -7.58 -4.71 -17.59
C GLU A 342 -8.53 -5.76 -18.21
N THR A 343 -8.47 -7.01 -17.76
CA THR A 343 -9.32 -8.11 -18.23
C THR A 343 -10.25 -8.70 -17.15
N SER A 344 -10.08 -8.27 -15.89
CA SER A 344 -10.85 -8.77 -14.74
C SER A 344 -12.31 -8.33 -14.81
N ILE A 345 -13.22 -9.27 -14.51
CA ILE A 345 -14.66 -8.97 -14.45
C ILE A 345 -14.99 -8.34 -13.11
N PHE A 346 -14.37 -8.82 -12.03
CA PHE A 346 -14.46 -8.20 -10.71
C PHE A 346 -14.06 -6.73 -10.78
N PHE A 347 -12.85 -6.43 -11.25
CA PHE A 347 -12.27 -5.09 -11.20
C PHE A 347 -13.15 -4.06 -11.92
N ARG A 348 -13.41 -4.25 -13.22
CA ARG A 348 -14.23 -3.33 -14.04
C ARG A 348 -15.66 -3.13 -13.54
N THR A 349 -16.17 -3.97 -12.63
CA THR A 349 -17.53 -3.89 -12.07
C THR A 349 -17.57 -3.48 -10.60
N HIS A 350 -16.44 -3.08 -10.01
CA HIS A 350 -16.37 -2.59 -8.63
C HIS A 350 -15.66 -1.24 -8.58
N GLU A 351 -16.07 -0.38 -7.64
CA GLU A 351 -15.33 0.80 -7.21
C GLU A 351 -14.30 0.35 -6.15
N VAL A 352 -13.00 0.44 -6.45
CA VAL A 352 -11.91 -0.23 -5.72
C VAL A 352 -11.17 0.73 -4.79
N VAL A 353 -11.94 1.33 -3.87
CA VAL A 353 -11.47 2.39 -2.97
C VAL A 353 -10.85 1.85 -1.68
N GLY A 354 -9.80 2.51 -1.19
CA GLY A 354 -9.22 2.26 0.12
C GLY A 354 -8.35 0.99 0.24
N SER A 355 -8.25 0.23 -0.84
CA SER A 355 -7.36 -0.92 -0.98
C SER A 355 -5.89 -0.50 -1.16
N SER A 356 -4.98 -1.44 -0.95
CA SER A 356 -3.53 -1.24 -1.07
C SER A 356 -2.86 -2.30 -1.93
N LEU A 357 -1.70 -1.96 -2.50
CA LEU A 357 -0.70 -2.91 -2.96
C LEU A 357 0.32 -3.17 -1.85
N LEU A 358 0.41 -4.41 -1.40
CA LEU A 358 1.42 -4.88 -0.45
C LEU A 358 2.63 -5.40 -1.20
N PHE A 359 3.74 -4.67 -1.11
CA PHE A 359 5.04 -5.04 -1.65
C PHE A 359 5.83 -5.83 -0.60
N VAL A 360 6.34 -7.01 -0.97
CA VAL A 360 7.18 -7.83 -0.09
C VAL A 360 8.42 -8.29 -0.85
N HIS A 361 9.60 -8.10 -0.26
CA HIS A 361 10.86 -8.67 -0.75
C HIS A 361 11.70 -9.28 0.37
N ASP A 362 12.66 -10.14 0.02
CA ASP A 362 13.69 -10.61 0.94
C ASP A 362 15.11 -10.56 0.32
N SER A 363 16.11 -10.81 1.16
CA SER A 363 17.53 -10.77 0.79
C SER A 363 17.95 -11.80 -0.26
N THR A 364 17.10 -12.77 -0.63
CA THR A 364 17.35 -13.69 -1.75
C THR A 364 17.00 -13.08 -3.11
N GLY A 365 16.43 -11.87 -3.13
CA GLY A 365 15.88 -11.24 -4.33
C GLY A 365 14.48 -11.73 -4.69
N LYS A 366 13.85 -12.54 -3.83
CA LYS A 366 12.45 -12.90 -3.97
C LYS A 366 11.59 -11.66 -3.79
N THR A 367 10.60 -11.47 -4.66
CA THR A 367 9.65 -10.36 -4.62
C THR A 367 8.22 -10.86 -4.77
N GLY A 368 7.26 -10.11 -4.23
CA GLY A 368 5.85 -10.27 -4.51
C GLY A 368 5.07 -8.97 -4.30
N VAL A 369 3.96 -8.85 -5.03
CA VAL A 369 3.01 -7.75 -4.90
C VAL A 369 1.61 -8.36 -4.94
N TRP A 370 0.75 -7.92 -4.02
CA TRP A 370 -0.64 -8.35 -3.90
C TRP A 370 -1.56 -7.17 -3.59
N MET A 371 -2.78 -7.23 -4.09
CA MET A 371 -3.87 -6.33 -3.68
C MET A 371 -4.46 -6.82 -2.36
N ILE A 372 -4.66 -5.91 -1.41
CA ILE A 372 -5.21 -6.17 -0.08
C ILE A 372 -6.23 -5.08 0.31
N ASP A 373 -6.93 -5.29 1.44
CA ASP A 373 -7.84 -4.33 2.07
C ASP A 373 -9.08 -3.94 1.24
N PHE A 374 -9.92 -4.94 0.92
CA PHE A 374 -11.14 -4.78 0.11
C PHE A 374 -12.38 -4.34 0.92
N GLY A 375 -12.23 -3.99 2.20
CA GLY A 375 -13.36 -3.59 3.07
C GLY A 375 -14.11 -2.32 2.64
N ARG A 376 -13.59 -1.60 1.64
CA ARG A 376 -14.20 -0.42 1.01
C ARG A 376 -14.39 -0.58 -0.51
N THR A 377 -14.14 -1.77 -1.04
CA THR A 377 -14.43 -2.10 -2.45
C THR A 377 -15.91 -2.46 -2.58
N VAL A 378 -16.64 -1.79 -3.49
CA VAL A 378 -18.10 -1.95 -3.62
C VAL A 378 -18.50 -2.24 -5.06
N PRO A 379 -19.49 -3.12 -5.31
CA PRO A 379 -19.96 -3.41 -6.67
C PRO A 379 -20.74 -2.23 -7.25
N LEU A 380 -20.57 -2.01 -8.55
CA LEU A 380 -21.32 -1.00 -9.31
C LEU A 380 -22.73 -1.51 -9.66
N PRO A 381 -23.74 -0.63 -9.76
CA PRO A 381 -25.03 -0.97 -10.34
C PRO A 381 -24.88 -1.37 -11.82
N PRO A 382 -25.33 -2.57 -12.26
CA PRO A 382 -25.31 -2.93 -13.67
C PRO A 382 -26.15 -1.95 -14.52
N PRO A 383 -25.73 -1.60 -15.75
CA PRO A 383 -24.60 -2.13 -16.50
C PRO A 383 -23.31 -1.30 -16.38
N LEU A 384 -23.14 -0.49 -15.32
CA LEU A 384 -21.99 0.40 -15.18
C LEU A 384 -20.66 -0.37 -15.03
N THR A 385 -19.62 0.21 -15.62
CA THR A 385 -18.23 -0.26 -15.52
C THR A 385 -17.29 0.93 -15.41
N LEU A 386 -16.15 0.75 -14.75
CA LEU A 386 -15.06 1.73 -14.69
C LEU A 386 -13.90 1.33 -15.60
N ASP A 387 -13.13 2.31 -16.05
CA ASP A 387 -11.83 2.10 -16.70
C ASP A 387 -10.63 2.28 -15.74
N HIS A 388 -10.89 2.82 -14.53
CA HIS A 388 -9.93 3.04 -13.45
C HIS A 388 -8.79 4.00 -13.80
N ARG A 389 -8.95 4.81 -14.86
CA ARG A 389 -7.97 5.78 -15.37
C ARG A 389 -8.56 7.16 -15.60
N THR A 390 -9.82 7.23 -16.03
CA THR A 390 -10.57 8.45 -16.22
C THR A 390 -10.63 9.23 -14.90
N PRO A 391 -10.36 10.55 -14.90
CA PRO A 391 -10.40 11.35 -13.68
C PRO A 391 -11.74 11.21 -12.94
N TRP A 392 -11.67 11.07 -11.62
CA TRP A 392 -12.88 11.07 -10.80
C TRP A 392 -13.57 12.43 -10.85
N ILE A 393 -14.88 12.40 -11.10
CA ILE A 393 -15.81 13.50 -10.90
C ILE A 393 -17.04 12.95 -10.18
N GLU A 394 -17.59 13.71 -9.24
CA GLU A 394 -18.75 13.27 -8.46
C GLU A 394 -19.90 12.86 -9.40
N GLY A 395 -20.33 11.60 -9.28
CA GLY A 395 -21.32 10.95 -10.14
C GLY A 395 -20.74 9.86 -11.06
N ASN A 396 -19.44 9.88 -11.38
CA ASN A 396 -18.83 8.86 -12.25
C ASN A 396 -18.26 7.64 -11.51
N ARG A 397 -18.07 7.73 -10.18
CA ARG A 397 -17.49 6.68 -9.31
C ARG A 397 -16.10 6.17 -9.71
N GLU A 398 -15.38 6.81 -10.63
CA GLU A 398 -14.01 6.42 -10.98
C GLU A 398 -13.08 6.48 -9.76
N ASP A 399 -12.15 5.55 -9.65
CA ASP A 399 -11.22 5.45 -8.51
C ASP A 399 -9.77 5.80 -8.87
N GLY A 400 -9.45 5.88 -10.17
CA GLY A 400 -8.10 6.16 -10.66
C GLY A 400 -7.05 5.11 -10.30
N TYR A 401 -7.46 3.88 -9.97
CA TYR A 401 -6.57 2.81 -9.51
C TYR A 401 -5.52 2.42 -10.57
N LEU A 402 -5.92 2.27 -11.84
CA LEU A 402 -4.98 1.94 -12.92
C LEU A 402 -4.09 3.13 -13.29
N TRP A 403 -4.58 4.37 -13.19
CA TRP A 403 -3.71 5.55 -13.30
C TRP A 403 -2.62 5.55 -12.21
N GLY A 404 -2.99 5.19 -10.98
CA GLY A 404 -2.05 4.95 -9.88
C GLY A 404 -1.00 3.89 -10.19
N LEU A 405 -1.44 2.74 -10.70
CA LEU A 405 -0.56 1.63 -11.07
C LEU A 405 0.38 1.99 -12.24
N ASP A 406 -0.12 2.74 -13.23
CA ASP A 406 0.67 3.20 -14.37
C ASP A 406 1.80 4.14 -13.90
N ASN A 407 1.49 5.16 -13.08
CA ASN A 407 2.49 6.06 -12.51
C ASN A 407 3.54 5.31 -11.66
N LEU A 408 3.13 4.30 -10.88
CA LEU A 408 4.04 3.50 -10.06
C LEU A 408 4.94 2.58 -10.91
N ILE A 409 4.40 2.00 -11.99
CA ILE A 409 5.18 1.25 -12.99
C ILE A 409 6.23 2.14 -13.66
N ASP A 410 5.89 3.38 -13.99
CA ASP A 410 6.79 4.32 -14.64
C ASP A 410 7.89 4.80 -13.68
N ILE A 411 7.57 5.08 -12.41
CA ILE A 411 8.55 5.42 -11.37
C ILE A 411 9.56 4.28 -11.17
N LEU A 412 9.10 3.02 -11.05
CA LEU A 412 10.03 1.88 -10.94
C LEU A 412 10.82 1.60 -12.23
N THR A 413 10.28 1.95 -13.39
CA THR A 413 10.99 1.85 -14.67
C THR A 413 12.13 2.88 -14.73
N ASP A 414 11.88 4.14 -14.35
CA ASP A 414 12.91 5.17 -14.29
C ASP A 414 14.00 4.85 -13.27
N MET A 415 13.61 4.39 -12.06
CA MET A 415 14.57 3.93 -11.05
C MET A 415 15.51 2.85 -11.62
N LEU A 416 14.97 1.94 -12.43
CA LEU A 416 15.76 0.87 -13.04
C LEU A 416 16.72 1.36 -14.13
N HIS A 417 16.45 2.51 -14.77
CA HIS A 417 17.39 3.16 -15.68
C HIS A 417 18.49 3.96 -14.95
N LEU A 418 18.30 4.25 -13.67
CA LEU A 418 19.26 4.93 -12.79
C LEU A 418 20.13 3.95 -11.97
N THR A 419 19.92 2.62 -12.11
CA THR A 419 20.61 1.56 -11.35
C THR A 419 21.49 0.68 -12.24
#